data_AF-A0A0V0WVI2-F1
#
_entry.id   AF-A0A0V0WVI2-F1
#
_cell.length_a   1.000
_cell.length_b   1.000
_cell.length_c   1.000
_cell.angle_alpha   90.00
_cell.angle_beta   90.00
_cell.angle_gamma   90.00
#
_symmetry.space_group_name_H-M   'P 1'
#
loop_
_entity.id
_entity.type
_entity.pdbx_description
1 polymer ?
#
loop_
_entity_poly.entity_id
_entity_poly.type
_entity_poly.pdbx_seq_one_letter_code
_entity_poly.pdbx_strand_id
1 'polypeptide(L)'
;MDSRIEDFSCKRKTNRYTMLMLYLIVDVCINSTYLLMSQQQSYKKTKKHFMKELSAQNIETRYQNEKIYGQTKDAFIRYGLLPKPERLVTLVMRRENPSKCQDPGCQRST
;
A
#
# COMPACT_ATOMS: atom_id res chain seq x y z
N MET A 1 -25.95 -0.72 9.06
CA MET A 1 -24.93 -1.25 8.12
C MET A 1 -24.33 -2.49 8.81
N ASP A 2 -23.51 -3.33 8.17
CA ASP A 2 -22.91 -4.47 8.90
C ASP A 2 -22.05 -3.92 10.05
N SER A 3 -22.25 -4.39 11.28
CA SER A 3 -21.53 -3.91 12.47
C SER A 3 -20.03 -4.06 12.33
N ARG A 4 -19.57 -5.06 11.55
CA ARG A 4 -18.15 -5.29 11.26
C ARG A 4 -17.53 -4.21 10.37
N ILE A 5 -18.35 -3.49 9.59
CA ILE A 5 -17.95 -2.35 8.76
C ILE A 5 -17.96 -1.07 9.59
N GLU A 6 -18.98 -0.87 10.44
CA GLU A 6 -19.17 0.37 11.20
C GLU A 6 -17.95 0.73 12.07
N ASP A 7 -17.33 -0.26 12.73
CA ASP A 7 -16.16 -0.04 13.60
C ASP A 7 -14.90 0.48 12.87
N PHE A 8 -14.76 0.21 11.57
CA PHE A 8 -13.54 0.51 10.81
C PHE A 8 -13.85 1.14 9.44
N SER A 9 -14.96 1.87 9.33
CA SER A 9 -15.41 2.44 8.07
C SER A 9 -14.54 3.63 7.62
N CYS A 10 -14.30 3.72 6.31
CA CYS A 10 -13.65 4.85 5.65
C CYS A 10 -14.63 5.98 5.29
N LYS A 11 -15.93 5.85 5.65
CA LYS A 11 -16.98 6.79 5.28
C LYS A 11 -16.68 8.20 5.78
N ARG A 12 -16.81 9.18 4.88
CA ARG A 12 -16.77 10.61 5.20
C ARG A 12 -18.06 11.30 4.78
N LYS A 13 -18.38 12.41 5.43
CA LYS A 13 -19.50 13.27 5.02
C LYS A 13 -19.21 13.83 3.63
N THR A 14 -20.06 13.50 2.66
CA THR A 14 -19.95 13.93 1.27
C THR A 14 -21.35 14.03 0.66
N ASN A 15 -21.58 15.02 -0.19
CA ASN A 15 -22.83 15.15 -0.95
C ASN A 15 -22.77 14.44 -2.32
N ARG A 16 -21.63 13.82 -2.65
CA ARG A 16 -21.43 13.15 -3.94
C ARG A 16 -21.73 11.66 -3.77
N TYR A 17 -22.79 11.18 -4.42
CA TYR A 17 -23.18 9.76 -4.39
C TYR A 17 -22.04 8.83 -4.84
N THR A 18 -21.27 9.21 -5.86
CA THR A 18 -20.09 8.45 -6.31
C THR A 18 -19.05 8.27 -5.22
N MET A 19 -18.80 9.30 -4.39
CA MET A 19 -17.88 9.17 -3.25
C MET A 19 -18.43 8.22 -2.18
N LEU A 20 -19.75 8.25 -1.94
CA LEU A 20 -20.39 7.31 -1.02
C LEU A 20 -20.22 5.87 -1.51
N MET A 21 -20.46 5.61 -2.79
CA MET A 21 -20.24 4.28 -3.39
C MET A 21 -18.79 3.84 -3.28
N LEU A 22 -17.82 4.74 -3.53
CA LEU A 22 -16.40 4.43 -3.38
C LEU A 22 -16.04 4.04 -1.94
N TYR A 23 -16.56 4.75 -0.93
CA TYR A 23 -16.32 4.38 0.48
C TYR A 23 -16.89 3.00 0.82
N LEU A 24 -18.10 2.70 0.34
CA LEU A 24 -18.72 1.39 0.56
C LEU A 24 -17.90 0.26 -0.09
N ILE A 25 -17.46 0.45 -1.33
CA ILE A 25 -16.63 -0.54 -2.03
C ILE A 25 -15.33 -0.79 -1.26
N VAL A 26 -14.64 0.28 -0.85
CA VAL A 26 -13.38 0.16 -0.10
C VAL A 26 -13.59 -0.60 1.22
N ASP A 27 -14.65 -0.29 1.97
CA ASP A 27 -14.95 -0.95 3.24
C ASP A 27 -15.24 -2.46 3.06
N VAL A 28 -15.99 -2.83 2.01
CA VAL A 28 -16.25 -4.22 1.66
C VAL A 28 -14.96 -4.94 1.24
N CYS A 29 -14.13 -4.31 0.40
CA CYS A 29 -12.85 -4.89 -0.03
C CYS A 29 -11.91 -5.16 1.16
N ILE A 30 -11.72 -4.19 2.06
CA ILE A 30 -10.85 -4.33 3.23
C ILE A 30 -11.30 -5.51 4.10
N ASN A 31 -12.61 -5.65 4.31
CA ASN A 31 -13.17 -6.75 5.11
C ASN A 31 -12.99 -8.10 4.45
N SER A 32 -13.28 -8.20 3.16
CA SER A 32 -13.10 -9.43 2.40
C SER A 32 -11.63 -9.87 2.38
N THR A 33 -10.70 -8.94 2.17
CA THR A 33 -9.27 -9.24 2.21
C THR A 33 -8.81 -9.66 3.61
N TYR A 34 -9.31 -9.01 4.66
CA TYR A 34 -9.00 -9.42 6.05
C TYR A 34 -9.47 -10.84 6.33
N LEU A 35 -10.69 -11.21 5.90
CA LEU A 35 -11.22 -12.56 6.07
C LEU A 35 -10.39 -13.60 5.33
N LEU A 36 -10.03 -13.35 4.07
CA LEU A 36 -9.21 -14.26 3.26
C LEU A 36 -7.83 -14.48 3.89
N MET A 37 -7.17 -13.40 4.34
CA MET A 37 -5.88 -13.47 5.01
C MET A 37 -5.98 -14.16 6.38
N SER A 38 -7.06 -13.89 7.13
CA SER A 38 -7.35 -14.56 8.40
C SER A 38 -7.46 -16.07 8.24
N GLN A 39 -8.08 -16.52 7.16
CA GLN A 39 -8.27 -17.93 6.87
C GLN A 39 -6.98 -18.60 6.39
N GLN A 40 -6.21 -17.95 5.50
CA GLN A 40 -4.99 -18.54 4.93
C GLN A 40 -3.81 -18.61 5.90
N GLN A 41 -3.63 -17.62 6.78
CA GLN A 41 -2.40 -17.49 7.57
C GLN A 41 -2.52 -17.86 9.05
N SER A 42 -3.69 -18.36 9.51
CA SER A 42 -4.00 -18.36 10.96
C SER A 42 -3.66 -16.97 11.56
N TYR A 43 -4.01 -15.92 10.82
CA TYR A 43 -3.56 -14.56 11.08
C TYR A 43 -4.22 -14.08 12.38
N LYS A 44 -3.51 -14.28 13.51
CA LYS A 44 -3.96 -13.91 14.85
C LYS A 44 -3.95 -12.41 15.11
N LYS A 45 -3.53 -11.59 14.15
CA LYS A 45 -3.46 -10.14 14.36
C LYS A 45 -4.86 -9.52 14.22
N THR A 46 -5.16 -8.61 15.13
CA THR A 46 -6.41 -7.84 15.13
C THR A 46 -6.56 -7.05 13.82
N LYS A 47 -7.80 -6.88 13.33
CA LYS A 47 -8.14 -6.05 12.15
C LYS A 47 -7.49 -4.66 12.18
N LYS A 48 -7.33 -4.05 13.37
CA LYS A 48 -6.59 -2.79 13.57
C LYS A 48 -5.14 -2.86 13.07
N HIS A 49 -4.42 -3.94 13.40
CA HIS A 49 -3.05 -4.13 12.94
C HIS A 49 -3.01 -4.34 11.43
N PHE A 50 -3.94 -5.15 10.89
CA PHE A 50 -4.08 -5.35 9.45
C PHE A 50 -4.24 -4.03 8.69
N MET A 51 -5.13 -3.15 9.16
CA MET A 51 -5.31 -1.84 8.50
C MET A 51 -4.08 -0.94 8.61
N LYS A 52 -3.34 -0.98 9.73
CA LYS A 52 -2.08 -0.22 9.88
C LYS A 52 -1.02 -0.69 8.89
N GLU A 53 -0.91 -2.01 8.71
CA GLU A 53 0.02 -2.65 7.77
C GLU A 53 -0.35 -2.32 6.32
N LEU A 54 -1.64 -2.42 5.98
CA LEU A 54 -2.19 -2.02 4.69
C LEU A 54 -1.94 -0.54 4.38
N SER A 55 -2.11 0.34 5.36
CA SER A 55 -1.83 1.77 5.21
C SER A 55 -0.36 2.04 4.95
N ALA A 56 0.55 1.35 5.65
CA ALA A 56 1.98 1.48 5.44
C ALA A 56 2.38 1.04 4.01
N GLN A 57 1.87 -0.10 3.55
CA GLN A 57 2.10 -0.60 2.19
C GLN A 57 1.57 0.37 1.11
N ASN A 58 0.39 0.95 1.31
CA ASN A 58 -0.18 1.93 0.37
C ASN A 58 0.69 3.19 0.28
N ILE A 59 1.13 3.74 1.42
CA ILE A 59 2.03 4.89 1.46
C ILE A 59 3.34 4.57 0.75
N GLU A 60 3.94 3.41 1.03
CA GLU A 60 5.17 2.96 0.37
C GLU A 60 4.98 2.85 -1.15
N THR A 61 3.89 2.26 -1.61
CA THR A 61 3.56 2.17 -3.04
C THR A 61 3.41 3.55 -3.67
N ARG A 62 2.82 4.52 -2.97
CA ARG A 62 2.71 5.91 -3.47
C ARG A 62 4.07 6.59 -3.59
N TYR A 63 4.99 6.35 -2.67
CA TYR A 63 6.38 6.84 -2.76
C TYR A 63 7.12 6.23 -3.95
N GLN A 64 6.91 4.95 -4.24
CA GLN A 64 7.55 4.28 -5.39
C GLN A 64 7.01 4.74 -6.75
N ASN A 65 5.83 5.36 -6.77
CA ASN A 65 5.19 5.89 -7.97
C ASN A 65 5.46 7.39 -8.11
N GLU A 66 6.46 7.76 -8.90
CA GLU A 66 6.92 9.14 -9.08
C GLU A 66 5.80 10.12 -9.47
N LYS A 67 4.91 9.71 -10.37
CA LYS A 67 3.74 10.51 -10.79
C LYS A 67 2.79 10.82 -9.63
N ILE A 68 2.54 9.83 -8.77
CA ILE A 68 1.65 9.97 -7.62
C ILE A 68 2.34 10.76 -6.52
N TYR A 69 3.62 10.47 -6.26
CA TYR A 69 4.43 11.18 -5.28
C TYR A 69 4.51 12.68 -5.62
N GLY A 70 4.79 13.04 -6.87
CA GLY A 70 4.83 14.43 -7.32
C GLY A 70 3.52 15.19 -7.03
N GLN A 71 2.38 14.54 -7.25
CA GLN A 71 1.05 15.11 -6.99
C GLN A 71 0.69 15.21 -5.49
N THR A 72 1.33 14.41 -4.63
CA THR A 72 0.94 14.26 -3.21
C THR A 72 2.01 14.66 -2.22
N LYS A 73 3.18 15.11 -2.70
CA LYS A 73 4.36 15.51 -1.91
C LYS A 73 4.03 16.54 -0.84
N ASP A 74 3.34 17.61 -1.20
CA ASP A 74 3.02 18.70 -0.27
C ASP A 74 2.11 18.23 0.88
N ALA A 75 1.18 17.32 0.58
CA ALA A 75 0.35 16.70 1.59
C ALA A 75 1.18 15.81 2.53
N PHE A 76 2.10 15.00 1.99
CA PHE A 76 2.98 14.17 2.82
C PHE A 76 3.85 15.01 3.77
N ILE A 77 4.38 16.13 3.29
CA ILE A 77 5.16 17.08 4.11
C ILE A 77 4.26 17.68 5.20
N ARG A 78 3.07 18.18 4.83
CA ARG A 78 2.13 18.81 5.77
C ARG A 78 1.69 17.87 6.90
N TYR A 79 1.55 16.58 6.62
CA TYR A 79 1.13 15.58 7.61
C TYR A 79 2.30 14.81 8.26
N GLY A 80 3.56 15.17 7.97
CA GLY A 80 4.73 14.53 8.58
C GLY A 80 4.91 13.05 8.20
N LEU A 81 4.43 12.64 7.03
CA LEU A 81 4.42 11.24 6.58
C LEU A 81 5.66 10.85 5.76
N LEU A 82 6.77 11.56 5.94
CA LEU A 82 8.02 11.34 5.21
C LEU A 82 8.56 9.91 5.42
N PRO A 83 9.14 9.28 4.38
CA PRO A 83 9.64 7.93 4.50
C PRO A 83 10.86 7.94 5.44
N LYS A 84 10.97 6.92 6.30
CA LYS A 84 12.17 6.74 7.12
C LYS A 84 13.37 6.43 6.20
N PRO A 85 14.51 7.13 6.35
CA PRO A 85 15.63 7.08 5.41
C PRO A 85 16.24 5.67 5.25
N GLU A 86 16.16 4.82 6.28
CA GLU A 86 16.74 3.46 6.24
C GLU A 86 16.12 2.53 5.17
N ARG A 87 14.86 2.73 4.76
CA ARG A 87 14.21 1.85 3.77
C ARG A 87 14.39 2.29 2.32
N LEU A 88 14.81 3.53 2.09
CA LEU A 88 15.00 4.07 0.75
C LEU A 88 16.29 3.51 0.12
N VAL A 89 17.33 3.34 0.94
CA VAL A 89 18.62 2.75 0.52
C VAL A 89 18.47 1.27 0.14
N THR A 90 17.62 0.51 0.84
CA THR A 90 17.41 -0.93 0.56
C THR A 90 16.68 -1.17 -0.76
N LEU A 91 15.85 -0.23 -1.22
CA LEU A 91 15.02 -0.40 -2.42
C LEU A 91 15.64 0.21 -3.69
N VAL A 92 16.44 1.28 -3.57
CA VAL A 92 17.23 1.80 -4.71
C VAL A 92 18.28 0.76 -5.13
N MET A 93 18.96 0.13 -4.17
CA MET A 93 19.89 -0.98 -4.42
C MET A 93 19.21 -2.19 -5.09
N ARG A 94 17.92 -2.43 -4.81
CA ARG A 94 17.15 -3.52 -5.43
C ARG A 94 16.68 -3.18 -6.85
N ARG A 95 16.57 -1.90 -7.22
CA ARG A 95 16.32 -1.46 -8.60
C ARG A 95 17.58 -1.48 -9.46
N GLU A 96 18.78 -1.33 -8.88
CA GLU A 96 20.02 -1.33 -9.66
C GLU A 96 20.61 -2.71 -10.02
N ASN A 97 20.07 -3.83 -9.55
CA ASN A 97 20.48 -5.15 -10.08
C ASN A 97 19.42 -6.24 -9.86
N PRO A 98 18.80 -6.70 -10.96
CA PRO A 98 18.66 -8.15 -11.15
C PRO A 98 19.07 -8.64 -12.55
N SER A 99 19.66 -7.80 -13.40
CA SER A 99 20.09 -8.20 -14.75
C SER A 99 21.61 -8.37 -14.84
N LYS A 100 22.13 -9.44 -14.25
CA LYS A 100 23.33 -10.10 -14.81
C LYS A 100 22.95 -11.53 -15.13
N CYS A 101 22.66 -11.72 -16.41
CA CYS A 101 22.67 -12.95 -17.20
C CYS A 101 23.09 -14.19 -16.41
N GLN A 102 22.11 -15.02 -16.06
CA GLN A 102 22.32 -16.45 -15.88
C GLN A 102 22.06 -17.12 -17.23
N ASP A 103 22.99 -16.96 -18.17
CA ASP A 103 23.08 -17.79 -19.36
C ASP A 103 24.57 -17.99 -19.70
N PRO A 104 25.06 -19.24 -19.81
CA PRO A 104 26.45 -19.53 -20.15
C PRO A 104 26.66 -19.32 -21.66
N GLY A 105 26.83 -18.07 -22.10
CA GLY A 105 27.01 -17.81 -23.53
C GLY A 105 27.35 -16.38 -23.96
N CYS A 106 27.53 -15.42 -23.06
CA CYS A 106 27.81 -14.04 -23.47
C CYS A 106 29.32 -13.80 -23.60
N GLN A 107 29.85 -13.92 -24.81
CA GLN A 107 31.21 -13.46 -25.16
C GLN A 107 31.28 -11.93 -25.11
N ARG A 108 32.36 -11.39 -24.52
CA ARG A 108 32.70 -9.97 -24.59
C ARG A 108 33.53 -9.72 -25.85
N SER A 109 33.02 -8.93 -26.77
CA SER A 109 33.84 -8.31 -27.80
C SER A 109 34.34 -6.97 -27.27
N THR A 110 35.66 -6.80 -27.33
CA THR A 110 36.43 -5.56 -27.09
C THR A 110 36.02 -4.43 -28.02
#